data_AF-A0A2E5MF46-F1
#
_entry.id   AF-A0A2E5MF46-F1
#
_cell.length_a   1.000
_cell.length_b   1.000
_cell.length_c   1.000
_cell.angle_alpha   90.00
_cell.angle_beta   90.00
_cell.angle_gamma   90.00
#
_symmetry.space_group_name_H-M   'P 1'
#
loop_
_entity.id
_entity.type
_entity.pdbx_description
1 polymer ?
#
loop_
_entity_poly.entity_id
_entity_poly.type
_entity_poly.pdbx_seq_one_letter_code
_entity_poly.pdbx_strand_id
1 'polypeptide(L)'
;MAGNKLSPRQKMIGMMYLVLTALLALNVSKQVLDAFSKINNGIVKTTKNFSLKNDDIYNEFNLAAETNPTKAGPWKEKAFSIKYKSDSLVDLIQSLKFSLVMLAEKKVTLEGENLDSEGKPQPIRDITFDDLNTSQKSKNIINIKKKKDRLSSGNYLVKEPNGQILVDKLESFRDYSLSLIDDELLSNSIKETMKYEVEKVKGATKEVNQTWLERNFFDMPLVAAVTILSKIQTDIRNTESDVINYLKQEIDAGSLKFTSADAIQIATSNYVFLNDSFKADVFLAAKDTTQNPLIYVGKYDIDENGQYFMVGNYDSIPVVSGKGKYSVKATSEGYKKWGGLISMKTDAGTKFYPFDGEYQVAKASLVVSPTKMNVFYILASHPLKEGALGNPIDVSVPGVPKDKLSVSCDNGTVKKVRGGWEVFPKKPGKAKISVSALIEGKRRNMGSLEYRVMRTPKPEPKFFGSSNNKVKKGKLTSSNAKLYAELNNFVFDIKYNITGFSVDVNQRGELVTRYAKGNKVTSEMKELFEALPVGSPIYFNNISCKGPDGAPKSLPSIKLTVN
;
A
#
# COMPACT_ATOMS: atom_id res chain seq x y z
N MET A 1 60.33 67.87 7.00
CA MET A 1 61.21 68.56 7.97
C MET A 1 62.66 68.28 7.63
N ALA A 2 63.35 69.20 6.94
CA ALA A 2 64.82 69.33 6.91
C ALA A 2 65.23 70.51 6.00
N GLY A 3 64.89 71.73 6.42
CA GLY A 3 65.25 72.97 5.72
C GLY A 3 66.46 73.72 6.30
N ASN A 4 67.27 73.08 7.16
CA ASN A 4 68.46 73.70 7.75
C ASN A 4 69.73 72.90 7.39
N LYS A 5 70.82 73.60 7.07
CA LYS A 5 72.16 73.05 6.77
C LYS A 5 72.74 72.37 8.03
N LEU A 6 72.27 71.16 8.33
CA LEU A 6 72.81 70.29 9.37
C LEU A 6 74.28 69.96 9.05
N SER A 7 75.14 69.96 10.07
CA SER A 7 76.56 69.59 9.92
C SER A 7 76.68 68.14 9.43
N PRO A 8 77.77 67.76 8.73
CA PRO A 8 77.97 66.38 8.25
C PRO A 8 77.79 65.32 9.35
N ARG A 9 78.23 65.64 10.59
CA ARG A 9 78.02 64.79 11.77
C ARG A 9 76.55 64.61 12.12
N GLN A 10 75.74 65.67 12.10
CA GLN A 10 74.29 65.59 12.35
C GLN A 10 73.53 64.87 11.23
N LYS A 11 73.97 65.00 9.97
CA LYS A 11 73.42 64.20 8.86
C LYS A 11 73.72 62.71 9.04
N MET A 12 74.95 62.37 9.47
CA MET A 12 75.34 60.99 9.73
C MET A 12 74.55 60.40 10.91
N ILE A 13 74.36 61.16 12.00
CA ILE A 13 73.53 60.77 13.13
C ILE A 13 72.05 60.62 12.72
N GLY A 14 71.52 61.56 11.94
CA GLY A 14 70.15 61.52 11.43
C GLY A 14 69.90 60.31 10.52
N MET A 15 70.83 60.00 9.61
CA MET A 15 70.78 58.80 8.78
C MET A 15 70.89 57.53 9.61
N MET A 16 71.80 57.49 10.60
CA MET A 16 71.93 56.34 11.50
C MET A 16 70.67 56.13 12.35
N TYR A 17 70.03 57.20 12.82
CA TYR A 17 68.76 57.13 13.55
C TYR A 17 67.62 56.69 12.63
N LEU A 18 67.57 57.15 11.38
CA LEU A 18 66.61 56.68 10.36
C LEU A 18 66.80 55.19 10.04
N VAL A 19 68.05 54.74 9.89
CA VAL A 19 68.37 53.33 9.63
C VAL A 19 68.04 52.48 10.87
N LEU A 20 68.36 52.94 12.08
CA LEU A 20 68.03 52.23 13.32
C LEU A 20 66.52 52.16 13.54
N THR A 21 65.79 53.26 13.34
CA THR A 21 64.32 53.30 13.46
C THR A 21 63.66 52.45 12.38
N ALA A 22 64.19 52.43 11.15
CA ALA A 22 63.75 51.52 10.10
C ALA A 22 64.03 50.04 10.44
N LEU A 23 65.20 49.71 11.00
CA LEU A 23 65.54 48.35 11.44
C LEU A 23 64.70 47.87 12.64
N LEU A 24 64.36 48.77 13.54
CA LEU A 24 63.44 48.49 14.65
C LEU A 24 62.00 48.31 14.13
N ALA A 25 61.57 49.15 13.19
CA ALA A 25 60.25 49.04 12.56
C ALA A 25 60.08 47.77 11.70
N LEU A 26 61.16 47.30 11.07
CA LEU A 26 61.20 46.04 10.31
C LEU A 26 61.16 44.78 11.19
N ASN A 27 61.51 44.91 12.48
CA ASN A 27 61.53 43.79 13.41
C ASN A 27 60.16 43.61 14.08
N VAL A 28 59.47 42.54 13.69
CA VAL A 28 58.26 42.10 14.39
C VAL A 28 58.60 41.61 15.80
N SER A 29 57.80 42.03 16.79
CA SER A 29 58.02 41.64 18.19
C SER A 29 57.85 40.12 18.39
N LYS A 30 58.63 39.54 19.30
CA LYS A 30 58.56 38.09 19.61
C LYS A 30 57.16 37.67 20.05
N GLN A 31 56.48 38.53 20.83
CA GLN A 31 55.12 38.29 21.32
C GLN A 31 54.09 38.18 20.18
N VAL A 32 54.23 39.00 19.13
CA VAL A 32 53.34 38.93 17.95
C VAL A 32 53.54 37.61 17.19
N LEU A 33 54.79 37.16 17.03
CA LEU A 33 55.08 35.87 16.37
C LEU A 33 54.59 34.66 17.17
N ASP A 34 54.65 34.74 18.51
CA ASP A 34 54.10 33.71 19.38
C ASP A 34 52.56 33.71 19.36
N ALA A 35 51.92 34.87 19.19
CA ALA A 35 50.48 34.98 18.99
C ALA A 35 50.02 34.26 17.71
N PHE A 36 50.74 34.41 16.59
CA PHE A 36 50.45 33.65 15.35
C PHE A 36 50.51 32.14 15.57
N SER A 37 51.52 31.66 16.30
CA SER A 37 51.63 30.24 16.63
C SER A 37 50.44 29.73 17.47
N LYS A 38 49.94 30.55 18.42
CA LYS A 38 48.75 30.21 19.23
C LYS A 38 47.49 30.20 18.37
N ILE A 39 47.32 31.18 17.49
CA ILE A 39 46.20 31.26 16.56
C ILE A 39 46.20 30.04 15.64
N ASN A 40 47.36 29.68 15.06
CA ASN A 40 47.50 28.50 14.22
C ASN A 40 47.05 27.22 14.92
N ASN A 41 47.45 27.02 16.19
CA ASN A 41 47.00 25.85 16.96
C ASN A 41 45.49 25.84 17.18
N GLY A 42 44.88 27.00 17.42
CA GLY A 42 43.43 27.14 17.50
C GLY A 42 42.74 26.79 16.19
N ILE A 43 43.24 27.31 15.07
CA ILE A 43 42.74 27.03 13.72
C ILE A 43 42.83 25.53 13.41
N VAL A 44 43.98 24.89 13.63
CA VAL A 44 44.17 23.46 13.38
C VAL A 44 43.21 22.60 14.22
N LYS A 45 42.98 22.98 15.49
CA LYS A 45 41.98 22.30 16.33
C LYS A 45 40.57 22.46 15.75
N THR A 46 40.23 23.64 15.26
CA THR A 46 38.96 23.90 14.57
C THR A 46 38.84 23.09 13.28
N THR A 47 39.89 23.03 12.46
CA THR A 47 39.91 22.19 11.23
C THR A 47 39.65 20.73 11.57
N LYS A 48 40.27 20.21 12.63
CA LYS A 48 40.04 18.83 13.10
C LYS A 48 38.59 18.61 13.54
N ASN A 49 38.00 19.58 14.25
CA ASN A 49 36.60 19.51 14.65
C ASN A 49 35.65 19.49 13.45
N PHE A 50 35.91 20.31 12.42
CA PHE A 50 35.13 20.26 11.17
C PHE A 50 35.29 18.93 10.45
N SER A 51 36.51 18.39 10.36
CA SER A 51 36.73 17.06 9.78
C SER A 51 35.89 15.98 10.46
N LEU A 52 35.89 15.95 11.81
CA LEU A 52 35.10 14.98 12.58
C LEU A 52 33.59 15.16 12.33
N LYS A 53 33.09 16.39 12.33
CA LYS A 53 31.68 16.68 12.02
C LYS A 53 31.31 16.26 10.60
N ASN A 54 32.18 16.50 9.63
CA ASN A 54 31.96 16.12 8.25
C ASN A 54 31.93 14.59 8.13
N ASP A 55 32.81 13.88 8.83
CA ASP A 55 32.80 12.40 8.88
C ASP A 55 31.50 11.84 9.45
N ASP A 56 30.94 12.46 10.49
CA ASP A 56 29.62 12.07 11.02
C ASP A 56 28.52 12.23 9.95
N ILE A 57 28.50 13.35 9.22
CA ILE A 57 27.54 13.57 8.14
C ILE A 57 27.73 12.56 6.99
N TYR A 58 28.97 12.23 6.63
CA TYR A 58 29.25 11.19 5.62
C TYR A 58 28.75 9.80 6.05
N ASN A 59 28.82 9.48 7.34
CA ASN A 59 28.23 8.26 7.87
C ASN A 59 26.71 8.26 7.75
N GLU A 60 26.06 9.40 7.98
CA GLU A 60 24.61 9.53 7.74
C GLU A 60 24.23 9.35 6.27
N PHE A 61 25.03 9.86 5.32
CA PHE A 61 24.82 9.59 3.88
C PHE A 61 24.94 8.10 3.55
N ASN A 62 25.85 7.36 4.21
CA ASN A 62 25.94 5.91 4.05
C ASN A 62 24.67 5.21 4.57
N LEU A 63 24.19 5.57 5.77
CA LEU A 63 22.97 5.01 6.35
C LEU A 63 21.72 5.35 5.49
N ALA A 64 21.65 6.57 4.97
CA ALA A 64 20.57 6.99 4.07
C ALA A 64 20.58 6.19 2.75
N ALA A 65 21.76 5.91 2.21
CA ALA A 65 21.91 5.08 1.01
C ALA A 65 21.61 3.60 1.26
N GLU A 66 21.87 3.06 2.46
CA GLU A 66 21.49 1.71 2.84
C GLU A 66 19.97 1.55 2.96
N THR A 67 19.29 2.56 3.52
CA THR A 67 17.83 2.54 3.70
C THR A 67 17.08 2.84 2.40
N ASN A 68 17.59 3.75 1.56
CA ASN A 68 16.96 4.11 0.30
C ASN A 68 18.00 4.40 -0.81
N PRO A 69 18.53 3.35 -1.47
CA PRO A 69 19.58 3.50 -2.48
C PRO A 69 19.17 4.34 -3.68
N THR A 70 17.91 4.26 -4.12
CA THR A 70 17.43 4.94 -5.33
C THR A 70 17.34 6.45 -5.14
N LYS A 71 16.93 6.89 -3.94
CA LYS A 71 16.83 8.31 -3.62
C LYS A 71 18.17 8.87 -3.15
N ALA A 72 18.83 8.23 -2.19
CA ALA A 72 20.02 8.78 -1.53
C ALA A 72 21.33 8.48 -2.27
N GLY A 73 21.36 7.51 -3.20
CA GLY A 73 22.56 7.14 -3.97
C GLY A 73 23.19 8.31 -4.74
N PRO A 74 22.46 9.03 -5.60
CA PRO A 74 23.01 10.16 -6.35
C PRO A 74 23.55 11.29 -5.46
N TRP A 75 22.88 11.56 -4.33
CA TRP A 75 23.31 12.57 -3.37
C TRP A 75 24.57 12.14 -2.61
N LYS A 76 24.66 10.86 -2.26
CA LYS A 76 25.88 10.28 -1.69
C LYS A 76 27.05 10.43 -2.65
N GLU A 77 26.89 10.12 -3.93
CA GLU A 77 27.97 10.27 -4.92
C GLU A 77 28.48 11.72 -4.99
N LYS A 78 27.58 12.70 -5.00
CA LYS A 78 27.92 14.13 -4.92
C LYS A 78 28.61 14.51 -3.61
N ALA A 79 28.19 13.95 -2.48
CA ALA A 79 28.83 14.20 -1.18
C ALA A 79 30.27 13.61 -1.15
N PHE A 80 30.47 12.40 -1.66
CA PHE A 80 31.80 11.79 -1.68
C PHE A 80 32.74 12.41 -2.72
N SER A 81 32.22 12.97 -3.81
CA SER A 81 33.04 13.73 -4.76
C SER A 81 33.55 15.04 -4.17
N ILE A 82 32.75 15.75 -3.37
CA ILE A 82 33.21 16.96 -2.65
C ILE A 82 34.24 16.59 -1.56
N LYS A 83 34.06 15.45 -0.87
CA LYS A 83 35.06 14.92 0.06
C LYS A 83 36.41 14.72 -0.60
N TYR A 84 36.44 14.00 -1.72
CA TYR A 84 37.67 13.71 -2.45
C TYR A 84 38.42 14.97 -2.89
N LYS A 85 37.68 15.97 -3.41
CA LYS A 85 38.27 17.25 -3.82
C LYS A 85 38.78 18.05 -2.61
N SER A 86 38.05 18.06 -1.51
CA SER A 86 38.44 18.74 -0.27
C SER A 86 39.70 18.11 0.34
N ASP A 87 39.75 16.79 0.44
CA ASP A 87 40.89 16.03 0.96
C ASP A 87 42.14 16.27 0.10
N SER A 88 42.02 16.17 -1.22
CA SER A 88 43.12 16.44 -2.15
C SER A 88 43.70 17.86 -2.00
N LEU A 89 42.84 18.84 -1.71
CA LEU A 89 43.24 20.24 -1.55
C LEU A 89 43.87 20.49 -0.16
N VAL A 90 43.32 19.90 0.89
CA VAL A 90 43.91 19.93 2.24
C VAL A 90 45.29 19.28 2.25
N ASP A 91 45.46 18.16 1.56
CA ASP A 91 46.74 17.46 1.38
C ASP A 91 47.76 18.31 0.61
N LEU A 92 47.32 19.00 -0.45
CA LEU A 92 48.17 19.94 -1.17
C LEU A 92 48.63 21.09 -0.26
N ILE A 93 47.73 21.69 0.52
CA ILE A 93 48.12 22.77 1.44
C ILE A 93 49.10 22.26 2.50
N GLN A 94 48.90 21.03 2.95
CA GLN A 94 49.76 20.41 3.94
C GLN A 94 51.15 20.11 3.39
N SER A 95 51.26 19.69 2.12
CA SER A 95 52.54 19.53 1.43
C SER A 95 53.26 20.87 1.23
N LEU A 96 52.51 21.93 0.90
CA LEU A 96 53.06 23.29 0.78
C LEU A 96 53.59 23.81 2.13
N LYS A 97 52.85 23.59 3.23
CA LYS A 97 53.29 23.94 4.59
C LYS A 97 54.57 23.20 4.97
N PHE A 98 54.64 21.90 4.69
CA PHE A 98 55.81 21.08 5.00
C PHE A 98 57.05 21.55 4.22
N SER A 99 56.92 21.70 2.90
CA SER A 99 57.99 22.17 2.03
C SER A 99 58.46 23.58 2.41
N LEU A 100 57.54 24.48 2.75
CA LEU A 100 57.87 25.84 3.18
C LEU A 100 58.74 25.85 4.46
N VAL A 101 58.37 25.04 5.47
CA VAL A 101 59.15 24.95 6.71
C VAL A 101 60.47 24.21 6.49
N MET A 102 60.50 23.19 5.64
CA MET A 102 61.73 22.50 5.23
C MET A 102 62.72 23.43 4.53
N LEU A 103 62.26 24.29 3.61
CA LEU A 103 63.11 25.26 2.93
C LEU A 103 63.71 26.29 3.90
N ALA A 104 62.94 26.70 4.91
CA ALA A 104 63.42 27.67 5.89
C ALA A 104 64.39 27.05 6.91
N GLU A 105 64.03 25.91 7.51
CA GLU A 105 64.73 25.36 8.68
C GLU A 105 65.56 24.10 8.42
N LYS A 106 65.41 23.47 7.25
CA LYS A 106 65.95 22.14 6.90
C LYS A 106 65.49 21.01 7.82
N LYS A 107 64.46 21.27 8.63
CA LYS A 107 63.89 20.32 9.57
C LYS A 107 62.44 20.69 9.89
N VAL A 108 61.61 19.68 10.14
CA VAL A 108 60.20 19.85 10.52
C VAL A 108 59.89 19.02 11.75
N THR A 109 59.24 19.63 12.74
CA THR A 109 58.69 18.94 13.91
C THR A 109 57.19 18.75 13.74
N LEU A 110 56.74 17.50 13.74
CA LEU A 110 55.33 17.13 13.66
C LEU A 110 54.77 16.83 15.06
N GLU A 111 53.50 17.12 15.26
CA GLU A 111 52.81 16.87 16.52
C GLU A 111 52.63 15.37 16.79
N GLY A 112 53.10 14.91 17.96
CA GLY A 112 52.86 13.54 18.46
C GLY A 112 53.69 12.44 17.80
N GLU A 113 54.78 12.78 17.10
CA GLU A 113 55.67 11.81 16.45
C GLU A 113 57.15 12.06 16.78
N ASN A 114 57.95 11.00 16.64
CA ASN A 114 59.39 10.99 16.93
C ASN A 114 59.68 11.47 18.38
N LEU A 115 59.01 10.87 19.35
CA LEU A 115 59.06 11.27 20.76
C LEU A 115 60.42 10.89 21.37
N ASP A 116 61.06 11.83 22.05
CA ASP A 116 62.20 11.54 22.92
C ASP A 116 61.77 10.73 24.17
N SER A 117 62.73 10.31 24.98
CA SER A 117 62.47 9.58 26.24
C SER A 117 61.62 10.39 27.25
N GLU A 118 61.36 11.68 27.00
CA GLU A 118 60.52 12.57 27.80
C GLU A 118 59.14 12.85 27.15
N GLY A 119 58.81 12.21 26.03
CA GLY A 119 57.54 12.41 25.33
C GLY A 119 57.43 13.72 24.54
N LYS A 120 58.55 14.34 24.15
CA LYS A 120 58.57 15.54 23.30
C LYS A 120 58.93 15.18 21.85
N PRO A 121 58.23 15.73 20.85
CA PRO A 121 58.47 15.42 19.44
C PRO A 121 59.79 16.00 18.90
N GLN A 122 60.56 15.16 18.20
CA GLN A 122 61.84 15.49 17.60
C GLN A 122 61.74 15.89 16.11
N PRO A 123 62.62 16.80 15.64
CA PRO A 123 62.62 17.25 14.25
C PRO A 123 63.05 16.16 13.27
N ILE A 124 62.24 15.95 12.25
CA ILE A 124 62.55 15.18 11.05
C ILE A 124 63.44 16.04 10.14
N ARG A 125 64.49 15.46 9.55
CA ARG A 125 65.45 16.15 8.68
C ARG A 125 65.59 15.42 7.35
N ASP A 126 65.82 16.19 6.28
CA ASP A 126 66.17 15.69 4.95
C ASP A 126 65.18 14.67 4.35
N ILE A 127 63.88 14.83 4.65
CA ILE A 127 62.79 14.02 4.09
C ILE A 127 61.86 14.90 3.26
N THR A 128 61.38 14.39 2.13
CA THR A 128 60.37 15.03 1.26
C THR A 128 58.95 14.65 1.70
N PHE A 129 57.94 15.48 1.40
CA PHE A 129 56.56 15.23 1.84
C PHE A 129 56.03 13.87 1.36
N ASP A 130 56.46 13.40 0.18
CA ASP A 130 55.98 12.14 -0.39
C ASP A 130 56.43 10.90 0.40
N ASP A 131 57.58 10.98 1.06
CA ASP A 131 58.18 9.91 1.86
C ASP A 131 57.53 9.74 3.25
N LEU A 132 56.61 10.65 3.62
CA LEU A 132 55.88 10.60 4.88
C LEU A 132 54.76 9.55 4.85
N ASN A 133 54.54 8.87 5.98
CA ASN A 133 53.40 7.97 6.17
C ASN A 133 52.07 8.75 6.14
N THR A 134 50.95 8.07 5.85
CA THR A 134 49.61 8.69 5.81
C THR A 134 49.23 9.37 7.13
N SER A 135 49.61 8.79 8.27
CA SER A 135 49.43 9.43 9.59
C SER A 135 50.21 10.75 9.69
N GLN A 136 51.46 10.75 9.23
CA GLN A 136 52.38 11.90 9.30
C GLN A 136 51.89 13.07 8.46
N LYS A 137 51.38 12.79 7.26
CA LYS A 137 50.86 13.82 6.34
C LYS A 137 49.78 14.65 7.01
N SER A 138 48.91 14.04 7.81
CA SER A 138 47.81 14.72 8.51
C SER A 138 48.21 15.52 9.78
N LYS A 139 49.44 15.40 10.27
CA LYS A 139 49.85 16.02 11.55
C LYS A 139 50.14 17.51 11.43
N ASN A 140 49.91 18.23 12.52
CA ASN A 140 50.26 19.64 12.60
C ASN A 140 51.78 19.84 12.68
N ILE A 141 52.26 20.93 12.08
CA ILE A 141 53.65 21.37 12.20
C ILE A 141 53.76 22.28 13.43
N ILE A 142 54.67 21.93 14.33
CA ILE A 142 54.89 22.64 15.59
C ILE A 142 56.34 23.13 15.68
N ASN A 143 56.63 24.00 16.66
CA ASN A 143 57.99 24.40 17.05
C ASN A 143 58.88 25.01 15.94
N ILE A 144 58.29 25.83 15.07
CA ILE A 144 59.01 26.64 14.07
C ILE A 144 59.99 27.58 14.80
N LYS A 145 61.30 27.40 14.59
CA LYS A 145 62.37 28.22 15.19
C LYS A 145 62.65 29.50 14.39
N LYS A 146 62.62 29.48 13.06
CA LYS A 146 62.82 30.63 12.17
C LYS A 146 61.52 31.40 11.91
N LYS A 147 60.76 31.70 12.97
CA LYS A 147 59.47 32.42 12.87
C LYS A 147 59.54 33.77 12.14
N LYS A 148 60.71 34.42 12.21
CA LYS A 148 60.99 35.75 11.64
C LYS A 148 61.33 35.75 10.16
N ASP A 149 61.54 34.59 9.53
CA ASP A 149 61.94 34.53 8.13
C ASP A 149 60.81 35.05 7.23
N ARG A 150 61.09 36.11 6.45
CA ARG A 150 60.12 36.77 5.57
C ARG A 150 60.33 36.45 4.09
N LEU A 151 61.49 35.86 3.75
CA LEU A 151 61.89 35.64 2.36
C LEU A 151 61.42 34.28 1.85
N SER A 152 61.42 33.25 2.69
CA SER A 152 61.01 31.90 2.30
C SER A 152 59.57 31.84 1.77
N SER A 153 58.64 32.53 2.44
CA SER A 153 57.23 32.61 2.02
C SER A 153 57.09 33.20 0.62
N GLY A 154 57.66 34.38 0.39
CA GLY A 154 57.56 35.08 -0.90
C GLY A 154 58.27 34.32 -2.03
N ASN A 155 59.44 33.73 -1.77
CA ASN A 155 60.16 32.99 -2.80
C ASN A 155 59.40 31.72 -3.22
N TYR A 156 58.88 30.95 -2.26
CA TYR A 156 58.27 29.65 -2.53
C TYR A 156 56.82 29.71 -3.01
N LEU A 157 56.03 30.69 -2.56
CA LEU A 157 54.61 30.78 -2.92
C LEU A 157 54.31 31.85 -3.97
N VAL A 158 55.14 32.89 -4.10
CA VAL A 158 54.88 34.00 -5.03
C VAL A 158 55.79 33.93 -6.26
N LYS A 159 57.09 33.65 -6.09
CA LYS A 159 58.03 33.57 -7.22
C LYS A 159 58.01 32.22 -7.94
N GLU A 160 57.72 31.15 -7.21
CA GLU A 160 57.55 29.81 -7.76
C GLU A 160 56.07 29.55 -8.14
N PRO A 161 55.80 28.64 -9.10
CA PRO A 161 54.43 28.38 -9.58
C PRO A 161 53.51 27.69 -8.55
N ASN A 162 54.04 27.30 -7.39
CA ASN A 162 53.31 26.52 -6.39
C ASN A 162 52.09 27.26 -5.82
N GLY A 163 52.20 28.58 -5.60
CA GLY A 163 51.08 29.38 -5.12
C GLY A 163 49.99 29.54 -6.17
N GLN A 164 50.35 29.65 -7.45
CA GLN A 164 49.37 29.73 -8.53
C GLN A 164 48.59 28.42 -8.67
N ILE A 165 49.28 27.28 -8.61
CA ILE A 165 48.64 25.94 -8.60
C ILE A 165 47.62 25.81 -7.46
N LEU A 166 47.93 26.36 -6.28
CA LEU A 166 47.00 26.36 -5.15
C LEU A 166 45.75 27.19 -5.46
N VAL A 167 45.91 28.41 -6.00
CA VAL A 167 44.79 29.29 -6.36
C VAL A 167 43.90 28.65 -7.41
N ASP A 168 44.48 28.10 -8.47
CA ASP A 168 43.72 27.46 -9.56
C ASP A 168 42.88 26.28 -9.03
N LYS A 169 43.44 25.47 -8.12
CA LYS A 169 42.68 24.39 -7.47
C LYS A 169 41.59 24.89 -6.53
N LEU A 170 41.82 25.99 -5.81
CA LEU A 170 40.83 26.60 -4.94
C LEU A 170 39.65 27.18 -5.74
N GLU A 171 39.92 27.81 -6.88
CA GLU A 171 38.89 28.29 -7.80
C GLU A 171 38.08 27.12 -8.39
N SER A 172 38.76 26.06 -8.84
CA SER A 172 38.08 24.84 -9.30
C SER A 172 37.19 24.21 -8.23
N PHE A 173 37.62 24.21 -6.96
CA PHE A 173 36.83 23.72 -5.84
C PHE A 173 35.60 24.59 -5.56
N ARG A 174 35.78 25.92 -5.58
CA ARG A 174 34.68 26.89 -5.42
C ARG A 174 33.63 26.70 -6.51
N ASP A 175 34.04 26.68 -7.77
CA ASP A 175 33.13 26.60 -8.91
C ASP A 175 32.39 25.25 -8.93
N TYR A 176 33.07 24.17 -8.54
CA TYR A 176 32.42 22.87 -8.35
C TYR A 176 31.40 22.90 -7.21
N SER A 177 31.74 23.49 -6.07
CA SER A 177 30.82 23.62 -4.93
C SER A 177 29.56 24.39 -5.33
N LEU A 178 29.72 25.50 -6.07
CA LEU A 178 28.60 26.31 -6.58
C LEU A 178 27.72 25.55 -7.58
N SER A 179 28.25 24.58 -8.32
CA SER A 179 27.45 23.76 -9.24
C SER A 179 26.58 22.71 -8.55
N LEU A 180 26.78 22.47 -7.25
CA LEU A 180 26.01 21.51 -6.45
C LEU A 180 24.87 22.17 -5.66
N ILE A 181 24.84 23.50 -5.60
CA ILE A 181 23.94 24.27 -4.73
C ILE A 181 23.02 25.13 -5.59
N ASP A 182 21.72 25.08 -5.31
CA ASP A 182 20.71 25.94 -5.95
C ASP A 182 20.27 27.11 -5.04
N ASP A 183 20.65 27.10 -3.75
CA ASP A 183 20.37 28.17 -2.80
C ASP A 183 21.26 29.41 -3.03
N GLU A 184 20.62 30.56 -3.23
CA GLU A 184 21.27 31.85 -3.49
C GLU A 184 22.04 32.38 -2.28
N LEU A 185 21.53 32.15 -1.05
CA LEU A 185 22.17 32.64 0.17
C LEU A 185 23.50 31.92 0.42
N LEU A 186 23.48 30.58 0.32
CA LEU A 186 24.65 29.74 0.53
C LEU A 186 25.68 29.90 -0.61
N SER A 187 25.21 30.12 -1.83
CA SER A 187 26.09 30.46 -2.96
C SER A 187 26.85 31.77 -2.73
N ASN A 188 26.20 32.79 -2.15
CA ASN A 188 26.84 34.07 -1.85
C ASN A 188 27.86 33.94 -0.71
N SER A 189 27.57 33.19 0.35
CA SER A 189 28.51 32.98 1.46
C SER A 189 29.79 32.25 1.02
N ILE A 190 29.67 31.27 0.13
CA ILE A 190 30.83 30.55 -0.43
C ILE A 190 31.68 31.48 -1.31
N LYS A 191 31.05 32.32 -2.14
CA LYS A 191 31.74 33.31 -2.97
C LYS A 191 32.52 34.32 -2.12
N GLU A 192 31.93 34.79 -1.02
CA GLU A 192 32.60 35.70 -0.08
C GLU A 192 33.77 35.02 0.66
N THR A 193 33.59 33.77 1.07
CA THR A 193 34.61 33.01 1.80
C THR A 193 35.81 32.66 0.92
N MET A 194 35.57 32.31 -0.35
CA MET A 194 36.58 31.85 -1.32
C MET A 194 36.90 32.89 -2.41
N LYS A 195 37.19 34.12 -1.98
CA LYS A 195 37.59 35.21 -2.87
C LYS A 195 39.11 35.26 -3.04
N TYR A 196 39.60 34.87 -4.22
CA TYR A 196 41.03 34.82 -4.57
C TYR A 196 41.45 35.81 -5.66
N GLU A 197 40.62 36.82 -5.93
CA GLU A 197 40.79 37.79 -7.01
C GLU A 197 41.91 38.81 -6.76
N VAL A 198 42.35 39.45 -7.85
CA VAL A 198 43.28 40.59 -7.83
C VAL A 198 42.54 41.84 -7.36
N GLU A 199 43.02 42.47 -6.28
CA GLU A 199 42.45 43.71 -5.76
C GLU A 199 43.37 44.91 -6.00
N LYS A 200 42.77 46.07 -6.26
CA LYS A 200 43.49 47.33 -6.39
C LYS A 200 43.75 47.90 -5.00
N VAL A 201 45.00 47.90 -4.57
CA VAL A 201 45.39 48.48 -3.27
C VAL A 201 45.94 49.88 -3.49
N LYS A 202 45.49 50.85 -2.69
CA LYS A 202 46.03 52.22 -2.69
C LYS A 202 47.42 52.22 -2.04
N GLY A 203 48.47 52.32 -2.86
CA GLY A 203 49.83 52.59 -2.38
C GLY A 203 50.02 54.08 -2.02
N ALA A 204 51.09 54.39 -1.30
CA ALA A 204 51.39 55.76 -0.83
C ALA A 204 51.58 56.81 -1.95
N THR A 205 51.77 56.37 -3.21
CA THR A 205 51.95 57.27 -4.38
C THR A 205 51.28 56.80 -5.68
N LYS A 206 50.88 55.52 -5.83
CA LYS A 206 50.08 55.00 -6.96
C LYS A 206 49.24 53.78 -6.52
N GLU A 207 48.09 53.56 -7.18
CA GLU A 207 47.35 52.30 -7.07
C GLU A 207 48.15 51.18 -7.73
N VAL A 208 48.41 50.11 -6.99
CA VAL A 208 49.13 48.94 -7.48
C VAL A 208 48.16 47.76 -7.45
N ASN A 209 48.01 47.08 -8.59
CA ASN A 209 47.29 45.80 -8.64
C ASN A 209 48.15 44.77 -7.90
N GLN A 210 47.67 44.28 -6.77
CA GLN A 210 48.34 43.20 -6.04
C GLN A 210 47.51 41.93 -6.18
N THR A 211 48.17 40.85 -6.60
CA THR A 211 47.54 39.54 -6.61
C THR A 211 47.25 39.07 -5.18
N TRP A 212 46.27 38.18 -5.00
CA TRP A 212 45.94 37.62 -3.69
C TRP A 212 47.15 36.92 -3.05
N LEU A 213 47.98 36.25 -3.86
CA LEU A 213 49.20 35.59 -3.41
C LEU A 213 50.24 36.58 -2.90
N GLU A 214 50.49 37.67 -3.63
CA GLU A 214 51.42 38.72 -3.20
C GLU A 214 50.96 39.34 -1.88
N ARG A 215 49.68 39.69 -1.76
CA ARG A 215 49.16 40.30 -0.53
C ARG A 215 49.35 39.42 0.72
N ASN A 216 49.14 38.11 0.57
CA ASN A 216 49.11 37.19 1.70
C ASN A 216 50.45 36.52 2.00
N PHE A 217 51.37 36.44 1.03
CA PHE A 217 52.61 35.67 1.17
C PHE A 217 53.88 36.46 0.83
N PHE A 218 53.80 37.62 0.19
CA PHE A 218 54.97 38.47 -0.06
C PHE A 218 55.43 39.17 1.22
N ASP A 219 56.72 39.05 1.53
CA ASP A 219 57.35 39.66 2.72
C ASP A 219 56.64 39.33 4.05
N MET A 220 56.01 38.15 4.12
CA MET A 220 55.29 37.67 5.30
C MET A 220 56.16 36.74 6.15
N PRO A 221 56.15 36.88 7.49
CA PRO A 221 56.84 35.95 8.37
C PRO A 221 56.36 34.50 8.15
N LEU A 222 57.28 33.55 8.20
CA LEU A 222 57.02 32.12 8.01
C LEU A 222 55.86 31.60 8.85
N VAL A 223 55.79 31.99 10.12
CA VAL A 223 54.70 31.58 11.02
C VAL A 223 53.34 32.12 10.56
N ALA A 224 53.30 33.32 9.99
CA ALA A 224 52.07 33.92 9.47
C ALA A 224 51.64 33.21 8.18
N ALA A 225 52.57 32.91 7.26
CA ALA A 225 52.29 32.15 6.05
C ALA A 225 51.70 30.77 6.36
N VAL A 226 52.27 30.03 7.31
CA VAL A 226 51.73 28.73 7.77
C VAL A 226 50.34 28.90 8.40
N THR A 227 50.12 29.98 9.15
CA THR A 227 48.81 30.28 9.76
C THR A 227 47.74 30.56 8.71
N ILE A 228 48.07 31.32 7.65
CA ILE A 228 47.18 31.60 6.52
C ILE A 228 46.84 30.29 5.79
N LEU A 229 47.82 29.43 5.54
CA LEU A 229 47.59 28.12 4.93
C LEU A 229 46.66 27.25 5.79
N SER A 230 46.83 27.22 7.12
CA SER A 230 45.90 26.53 8.02
C SER A 230 44.51 27.15 8.03
N LYS A 231 44.40 28.48 7.86
CA LYS A 231 43.10 29.17 7.74
C LYS A 231 42.38 28.68 6.49
N ILE A 232 43.06 28.58 5.36
CA ILE A 232 42.49 28.06 4.11
C ILE A 232 42.04 26.60 4.27
N GLN A 233 42.82 25.74 4.96
CA GLN A 233 42.39 24.38 5.31
C GLN A 233 41.06 24.38 6.08
N THR A 234 40.87 25.35 6.98
CA THR A 234 39.62 25.49 7.74
C THR A 234 38.47 25.96 6.85
N ASP A 235 38.71 26.93 5.97
CA ASP A 235 37.68 27.41 5.04
C ASP A 235 37.19 26.28 4.13
N ILE A 236 38.10 25.44 3.61
CA ILE A 236 37.73 24.28 2.77
C ILE A 236 36.85 23.31 3.55
N ARG A 237 37.23 22.96 4.79
CA ARG A 237 36.43 22.06 5.63
C ARG A 237 35.10 22.66 6.03
N ASN A 238 35.02 23.98 6.21
CA ASN A 238 33.78 24.67 6.49
C ASN A 238 32.85 24.67 5.26
N THR A 239 33.37 25.04 4.07
CA THR A 239 32.61 25.00 2.82
C THR A 239 32.16 23.57 2.48
N GLU A 240 33.02 22.57 2.68
CA GLU A 240 32.63 21.17 2.60
C GLU A 240 31.44 20.88 3.52
N SER A 241 31.49 21.32 4.78
CA SER A 241 30.40 21.16 5.76
C SER A 241 29.10 21.80 5.30
N ASP A 242 29.16 23.02 4.76
CA ASP A 242 28.00 23.75 4.27
C ASP A 242 27.35 23.04 3.07
N VAL A 243 28.17 22.58 2.11
CA VAL A 243 27.70 21.84 0.93
C VAL A 243 27.07 20.51 1.33
N ILE A 244 27.71 19.71 2.18
CA ILE A 244 27.17 18.39 2.57
C ILE A 244 25.90 18.52 3.42
N ASN A 245 25.79 19.56 4.25
CA ASN A 245 24.56 19.84 4.99
C ASN A 245 23.41 20.21 4.05
N TYR A 246 23.67 21.02 3.02
CA TYR A 246 22.69 21.32 1.98
C TYR A 246 22.24 20.05 1.24
N LEU A 247 23.19 19.22 0.78
CA LEU A 247 22.86 17.95 0.11
C LEU A 247 22.05 17.00 1.01
N LYS A 248 22.29 17.01 2.32
CA LYS A 248 21.52 16.22 3.30
C LYS A 248 20.08 16.76 3.41
N GLN A 249 19.91 18.07 3.48
CA GLN A 249 18.58 18.68 3.52
C GLN A 249 17.76 18.35 2.28
N GLU A 250 18.37 18.29 1.10
CA GLU A 250 17.69 17.89 -0.13
C GLU A 250 17.22 16.42 -0.13
N ILE A 251 17.99 15.51 0.51
CA ILE A 251 17.51 14.13 0.75
C ILE A 251 16.24 14.15 1.59
N ASP A 252 16.19 14.98 2.64
CA ASP A 252 15.07 15.03 3.57
C ASP A 252 13.85 15.79 3.02
N ALA A 253 14.05 16.85 2.24
CA ALA A 253 12.99 17.70 1.69
C ALA A 253 12.03 16.94 0.76
N GLY A 254 12.53 15.95 0.01
CA GLY A 254 11.68 15.07 -0.80
C GLY A 254 11.01 13.94 -0.02
N SER A 255 11.11 13.88 1.31
CA SER A 255 10.55 12.79 2.13
C SER A 255 9.26 13.22 2.81
N LEU A 256 8.24 12.37 2.71
CA LEU A 256 7.02 12.54 3.51
C LEU A 256 7.35 12.23 4.96
N LYS A 257 7.12 13.19 5.86
CA LYS A 257 7.29 12.98 7.29
C LYS A 257 6.07 12.22 7.82
N PHE A 258 6.31 11.08 8.45
CA PHE A 258 5.27 10.27 9.08
C PHE A 258 5.49 10.23 10.59
N THR A 259 4.41 10.34 11.37
CA THR A 259 4.49 10.36 12.84
C THR A 259 4.12 9.02 13.47
N SER A 260 3.33 8.21 12.77
CA SER A 260 2.88 6.91 13.25
C SER A 260 2.68 5.96 12.07
N ALA A 261 2.74 4.66 12.35
CA ALA A 261 2.52 3.62 11.37
C ALA A 261 1.49 2.62 11.92
N ASP A 262 0.47 2.34 11.11
CA ASP A 262 -0.56 1.35 11.42
C ASP A 262 -0.49 0.21 10.41
N ALA A 263 -0.61 -1.04 10.84
CA ALA A 263 -0.81 -2.15 9.91
C ALA A 263 -2.26 -2.12 9.39
N ILE A 264 -2.44 -2.10 8.08
CA ILE A 264 -3.74 -2.16 7.42
C ILE A 264 -3.82 -3.47 6.65
N GLN A 265 -4.98 -4.12 6.74
CA GLN A 265 -5.32 -5.31 5.96
C GLN A 265 -6.43 -4.97 4.98
N ILE A 266 -6.24 -5.30 3.71
CA ILE A 266 -7.27 -5.26 2.67
C ILE A 266 -7.54 -6.70 2.21
N ALA A 267 -8.71 -7.22 2.58
CA ALA A 267 -9.16 -8.53 2.12
C ALA A 267 -9.91 -8.42 0.79
N THR A 268 -9.70 -9.36 -0.14
CA THR A 268 -10.43 -9.40 -1.42
C THR A 268 -11.93 -9.68 -1.19
N SER A 269 -12.24 -10.51 -0.20
CA SER A 269 -13.61 -10.78 0.25
C SER A 269 -13.60 -11.16 1.73
N ASN A 270 -14.51 -10.57 2.50
CA ASN A 270 -14.76 -10.96 3.89
C ASN A 270 -15.66 -12.21 4.01
N TYR A 271 -16.11 -12.78 2.89
CA TYR A 271 -16.94 -13.98 2.85
C TYR A 271 -16.27 -15.06 1.99
N VAL A 272 -15.97 -16.20 2.60
CA VAL A 272 -15.36 -17.37 1.96
C VAL A 272 -16.13 -18.63 2.30
N PHE A 273 -16.20 -19.58 1.37
CA PHE A 273 -16.78 -20.89 1.63
C PHE A 273 -15.81 -21.77 2.43
N LEU A 274 -16.34 -22.78 3.12
CA LEU A 274 -15.52 -23.78 3.81
C LEU A 274 -14.62 -24.51 2.78
N ASN A 275 -13.33 -24.63 3.08
CA ASN A 275 -12.26 -25.08 2.18
C ASN A 275 -11.88 -24.12 1.02
N ASP A 276 -12.35 -22.88 1.02
CA ASP A 276 -11.82 -21.84 0.12
C ASP A 276 -10.63 -21.11 0.74
N SER A 277 -9.74 -20.55 -0.10
CA SER A 277 -8.56 -19.82 0.36
C SER A 277 -8.92 -18.36 0.68
N PHE A 278 -8.76 -17.95 1.93
CA PHE A 278 -8.84 -16.53 2.30
C PHE A 278 -7.58 -15.80 1.80
N LYS A 279 -7.77 -14.69 1.08
CA LYS A 279 -6.70 -13.85 0.54
C LYS A 279 -6.85 -12.43 1.07
N ALA A 280 -5.77 -11.88 1.60
CA ALA A 280 -5.71 -10.51 2.06
C ALA A 280 -4.29 -9.96 1.91
N ASP A 281 -4.20 -8.70 1.50
CA ASP A 281 -2.96 -7.94 1.44
C ASP A 281 -2.79 -7.22 2.78
N VAL A 282 -1.60 -7.38 3.38
CA VAL A 282 -1.24 -6.74 4.65
C VAL A 282 -0.08 -5.80 4.38
N PHE A 283 -0.27 -4.51 4.67
CA PHE A 283 0.76 -3.50 4.48
C PHE A 283 0.85 -2.56 5.67
N LEU A 284 2.02 -1.96 5.86
CA LEU A 284 2.24 -0.92 6.85
C LEU A 284 1.88 0.43 6.23
N ALA A 285 0.86 1.10 6.78
CA ALA A 285 0.45 2.43 6.37
C ALA A 285 1.04 3.46 7.35
N ALA A 286 1.97 4.26 6.85
CA ALA A 286 2.50 5.40 7.57
C ALA A 286 1.53 6.59 7.43
N LYS A 287 1.20 7.25 8.55
CA LYS A 287 0.31 8.40 8.58
C LYS A 287 0.92 9.54 9.40
N ASP A 288 0.55 10.75 9.03
CA ASP A 288 0.81 11.93 9.84
C ASP A 288 -0.43 12.22 10.72
N THR A 289 -0.22 12.35 12.02
CA THR A 289 -1.27 12.71 12.99
C THR A 289 -1.34 14.21 13.22
N THR A 290 -0.30 14.95 12.81
CA THR A 290 -0.22 16.41 12.94
C THR A 290 -0.90 17.13 11.78
N GLN A 291 -0.88 16.54 10.58
CA GLN A 291 -1.59 17.05 9.42
C GLN A 291 -2.94 16.34 9.22
N ASN A 292 -3.99 17.12 9.03
CA ASN A 292 -5.30 16.61 8.64
C ASN A 292 -5.52 16.85 7.14
N PRO A 293 -5.25 15.86 6.26
CA PRO A 293 -5.52 15.99 4.84
C PRO A 293 -7.03 16.11 4.58
N LEU A 294 -7.39 16.74 3.46
CA LEU A 294 -8.79 16.79 3.01
C LEU A 294 -9.08 15.56 2.16
N ILE A 295 -10.11 14.80 2.51
CA ILE A 295 -10.52 13.60 1.78
C ILE A 295 -11.84 13.88 1.09
N TYR A 296 -11.84 13.80 -0.24
CA TYR A 296 -13.01 13.95 -1.08
C TYR A 296 -13.44 12.59 -1.60
N VAL A 297 -14.74 12.32 -1.58
CA VAL A 297 -15.37 11.12 -2.18
C VAL A 297 -16.18 11.57 -3.38
N GLY A 298 -15.85 11.07 -4.56
CA GLY A 298 -16.44 11.52 -5.81
C GLY A 298 -15.71 10.97 -7.03
N LYS A 299 -16.25 11.28 -8.21
CA LYS A 299 -15.54 11.03 -9.46
C LYS A 299 -14.40 12.04 -9.58
N TYR A 300 -13.24 11.57 -10.01
CA TYR A 300 -12.10 12.43 -10.32
C TYR A 300 -11.66 12.21 -11.76
N ASP A 301 -10.98 13.20 -12.32
CA ASP A 301 -10.37 13.16 -13.65
C ASP A 301 -8.92 13.68 -13.57
N ILE A 302 -8.17 13.51 -14.65
CA ILE A 302 -6.73 13.84 -14.72
C ILE A 302 -6.54 15.02 -15.68
N ASP A 303 -5.81 16.04 -15.24
CA ASP A 303 -5.48 17.21 -16.07
C ASP A 303 -4.34 16.89 -17.04
N GLU A 304 -4.12 17.72 -18.07
CA GLU A 304 -3.04 17.52 -19.07
C GLU A 304 -1.62 17.43 -18.44
N ASN A 305 -1.46 17.92 -17.21
CA ASN A 305 -0.22 17.87 -16.42
C ASN A 305 -0.13 16.66 -15.45
N GLY A 306 -1.06 15.72 -15.51
CA GLY A 306 -1.07 14.53 -14.65
C GLY A 306 -1.51 14.78 -13.19
N GLN A 307 -2.13 15.93 -12.91
CA GLN A 307 -2.70 16.25 -11.59
C GLN A 307 -4.18 15.84 -11.53
N TYR A 308 -4.58 15.19 -10.44
CA TYR A 308 -5.96 14.73 -10.23
C TYR A 308 -6.86 15.86 -9.73
N PHE A 309 -8.05 16.02 -10.32
CA PHE A 309 -9.07 16.96 -9.88
C PHE A 309 -10.46 16.29 -9.75
N MET A 310 -11.31 16.82 -8.87
CA MET A 310 -12.68 16.31 -8.66
C MET A 310 -13.64 16.80 -9.75
N VAL A 311 -14.53 15.92 -10.22
CA VAL A 311 -15.55 16.22 -11.24
C VAL A 311 -16.95 15.91 -10.71
N GLY A 312 -17.83 16.93 -10.71
CA GLY A 312 -19.23 16.81 -10.31
C GLY A 312 -19.47 17.08 -8.81
N ASN A 313 -20.54 16.50 -8.25
CA ASN A 313 -20.83 16.58 -6.82
C ASN A 313 -19.92 15.62 -6.05
N TYR A 314 -19.17 16.16 -5.08
CA TYR A 314 -18.29 15.42 -4.19
C TYR A 314 -18.66 15.71 -2.73
N ASP A 315 -18.44 14.72 -1.87
CA ASP A 315 -18.62 14.83 -0.44
C ASP A 315 -17.26 14.86 0.27
N SER A 316 -17.15 15.56 1.39
CA SER A 316 -15.89 15.64 2.17
C SER A 316 -16.00 14.81 3.44
N ILE A 317 -15.06 13.91 3.65
CA ILE A 317 -15.03 13.09 4.87
C ILE A 317 -14.31 13.85 5.99
N PRO A 318 -14.88 13.92 7.21
CA PRO A 318 -14.15 14.43 8.36
C PRO A 318 -12.97 13.51 8.71
N VAL A 319 -11.77 14.10 8.75
CA VAL A 319 -10.53 13.39 9.11
C VAL A 319 -10.24 13.60 10.59
N VAL A 320 -10.04 12.50 11.31
CA VAL A 320 -9.61 12.51 12.71
C VAL A 320 -8.31 11.72 12.80
N SER A 321 -7.23 12.38 13.22
CA SER A 321 -5.90 11.78 13.40
C SER A 321 -5.38 11.07 12.15
N GLY A 322 -5.50 11.74 10.98
CA GLY A 322 -5.08 11.20 9.69
C GLY A 322 -5.97 10.08 9.11
N LYS A 323 -7.13 9.79 9.73
CA LYS A 323 -8.11 8.80 9.22
C LYS A 323 -9.46 9.44 8.93
N GLY A 324 -9.93 9.33 7.69
CA GLY A 324 -11.30 9.66 7.31
C GLY A 324 -12.25 8.50 7.60
N LYS A 325 -13.40 8.76 8.24
CA LYS A 325 -14.44 7.75 8.45
C LYS A 325 -15.57 7.93 7.43
N TYR A 326 -15.58 7.09 6.40
CA TYR A 326 -16.67 7.05 5.42
C TYR A 326 -17.81 6.13 5.90
N SER A 327 -19.06 6.59 5.80
CA SER A 327 -20.25 5.79 6.11
C SER A 327 -21.40 6.15 5.19
N VAL A 328 -21.90 5.18 4.42
CA VAL A 328 -23.05 5.35 3.52
C VAL A 328 -24.04 4.21 3.70
N LYS A 329 -25.33 4.54 3.72
CA LYS A 329 -26.40 3.53 3.77
C LYS A 329 -26.64 2.97 2.37
N ALA A 330 -26.46 1.65 2.21
CA ALA A 330 -26.73 0.98 0.95
C ALA A 330 -28.24 0.93 0.63
N THR A 331 -28.62 1.31 -0.59
CA THR A 331 -30.03 1.39 -1.04
C THR A 331 -30.42 0.35 -2.09
N SER A 332 -29.45 -0.21 -2.82
CA SER A 332 -29.71 -1.22 -3.86
C SER A 332 -28.72 -2.38 -3.76
N GLU A 333 -29.17 -3.56 -4.20
CA GLU A 333 -28.36 -4.78 -4.25
C GLU A 333 -27.23 -4.66 -5.30
N GLY A 334 -26.19 -5.48 -5.14
CA GLY A 334 -25.08 -5.62 -6.09
C GLY A 334 -23.75 -5.02 -5.63
N TYR A 335 -22.76 -5.01 -6.53
CA TYR A 335 -21.46 -4.40 -6.30
C TYR A 335 -21.55 -2.88 -6.45
N LYS A 336 -21.05 -2.16 -5.45
CA LYS A 336 -20.98 -0.71 -5.43
C LYS A 336 -19.52 -0.28 -5.40
N LYS A 337 -19.11 0.44 -6.45
CA LYS A 337 -17.81 1.10 -6.51
C LYS A 337 -17.87 2.43 -5.77
N TRP A 338 -16.81 2.76 -5.07
CA TRP A 338 -16.60 4.05 -4.41
C TRP A 338 -15.12 4.42 -4.54
N GLY A 339 -14.82 5.70 -4.44
CA GLY A 339 -13.47 6.19 -4.61
C GLY A 339 -13.43 7.70 -4.50
N GLY A 340 -12.23 8.25 -4.54
CA GLY A 340 -12.01 9.67 -4.37
C GLY A 340 -10.54 10.04 -4.34
N LEU A 341 -10.26 11.24 -3.81
CA LEU A 341 -8.92 11.80 -3.73
C LEU A 341 -8.63 12.25 -2.31
N ILE A 342 -7.41 12.00 -1.87
CA ILE A 342 -6.83 12.55 -0.65
C ILE A 342 -5.92 13.70 -1.06
N SER A 343 -6.19 14.90 -0.56
CA SER A 343 -5.35 16.08 -0.76
C SER A 343 -4.46 16.30 0.47
N MET A 344 -3.15 16.28 0.26
CA MET A 344 -2.15 16.49 1.31
C MET A 344 -1.18 17.60 0.91
N LYS A 345 -0.84 18.48 1.86
CA LYS A 345 0.16 19.52 1.66
C LYS A 345 1.54 18.92 1.92
N THR A 346 2.40 18.90 0.91
CA THR A 346 3.80 18.51 1.02
C THR A 346 4.68 19.75 0.89
N ASP A 347 5.95 19.66 1.31
CA ASP A 347 6.91 20.77 1.22
C ASP A 347 7.13 21.23 -0.24
N ALA A 348 6.87 20.35 -1.22
CA ALA A 348 6.90 20.62 -2.66
C ALA A 348 5.54 21.06 -3.27
N GLY A 349 4.50 21.28 -2.45
CA GLY A 349 3.16 21.69 -2.89
C GLY A 349 2.04 20.72 -2.50
N THR A 350 0.81 21.02 -2.93
CA THR A 350 -0.36 20.16 -2.64
C THR A 350 -0.39 18.98 -3.61
N LYS A 351 -0.37 17.74 -3.08
CA LYS A 351 -0.40 16.50 -3.86
C LYS A 351 -1.70 15.75 -3.62
N PHE A 352 -2.25 15.17 -4.69
CA PHE A 352 -3.47 14.38 -4.67
C PHE A 352 -3.17 12.89 -4.83
N TYR A 353 -3.79 12.07 -3.99
CA TYR A 353 -3.66 10.60 -4.00
C TYR A 353 -5.03 9.97 -4.27
N PRO A 354 -5.22 9.24 -5.38
CA PRO A 354 -6.48 8.55 -5.64
C PRO A 354 -6.61 7.29 -4.79
N PHE A 355 -7.85 6.97 -4.45
CA PHE A 355 -8.22 5.68 -3.89
C PHE A 355 -9.53 5.20 -4.50
N ASP A 356 -9.64 3.89 -4.64
CA ASP A 356 -10.84 3.22 -5.11
C ASP A 356 -11.11 1.96 -4.28
N GLY A 357 -12.37 1.55 -4.26
CA GLY A 357 -12.81 0.35 -3.59
C GLY A 357 -14.18 -0.10 -4.07
N GLU A 358 -14.53 -1.33 -3.72
CA GLU A 358 -15.86 -1.87 -3.96
C GLU A 358 -16.40 -2.59 -2.74
N TYR A 359 -17.72 -2.54 -2.55
CA TYR A 359 -18.41 -3.32 -1.53
C TYR A 359 -19.66 -3.98 -2.13
N GLN A 360 -19.97 -5.18 -1.66
CA GLN A 360 -21.14 -5.94 -2.10
C GLN A 360 -22.30 -5.75 -1.14
N VAL A 361 -23.46 -5.41 -1.69
CA VAL A 361 -24.72 -5.29 -0.94
C VAL A 361 -25.59 -6.49 -1.28
N ALA A 362 -25.89 -7.32 -0.28
CA ALA A 362 -26.79 -8.46 -0.40
C ALA A 362 -28.05 -8.22 0.45
N LYS A 363 -29.20 -8.65 -0.06
CA LYS A 363 -30.43 -8.68 0.72
C LYS A 363 -30.33 -9.79 1.78
N ALA A 364 -30.80 -9.50 2.99
CA ALA A 364 -30.95 -10.51 4.02
C ALA A 364 -31.91 -11.61 3.52
N SER A 365 -31.42 -12.85 3.44
CA SER A 365 -32.22 -14.02 3.09
C SER A 365 -32.36 -14.92 4.32
N LEU A 366 -33.60 -15.18 4.73
CA LEU A 366 -33.93 -16.12 5.80
C LEU A 366 -34.47 -17.40 5.17
N VAL A 367 -33.86 -18.54 5.49
CA VAL A 367 -34.32 -19.86 5.04
C VAL A 367 -35.00 -20.57 6.20
N VAL A 368 -36.32 -20.68 6.16
CA VAL A 368 -37.10 -21.49 7.11
C VAL A 368 -37.67 -22.69 6.38
N SER A 369 -37.13 -23.88 6.67
CA SER A 369 -37.52 -25.13 6.01
C SER A 369 -38.08 -26.13 7.02
N PRO A 370 -39.38 -26.47 6.98
CA PRO A 370 -39.97 -27.47 7.87
C PRO A 370 -39.41 -28.86 7.59
N THR A 371 -38.73 -29.45 8.57
CA THR A 371 -37.99 -30.72 8.42
C THR A 371 -38.86 -31.92 8.07
N LYS A 372 -40.11 -31.98 8.57
CA LYS A 372 -41.06 -33.07 8.25
C LYS A 372 -41.73 -32.94 6.89
N MET A 373 -41.64 -31.79 6.23
CA MET A 373 -42.25 -31.51 4.93
C MET A 373 -41.30 -31.76 3.75
N ASN A 374 -40.12 -32.32 3.98
CA ASN A 374 -39.18 -32.71 2.93
C ASN A 374 -39.64 -33.95 2.13
N VAL A 375 -40.83 -33.87 1.54
CA VAL A 375 -41.51 -34.96 0.83
C VAL A 375 -41.84 -34.52 -0.58
N PHE A 376 -41.48 -35.34 -1.57
CA PHE A 376 -41.97 -35.22 -2.93
C PHE A 376 -43.01 -36.29 -3.22
N TYR A 377 -44.05 -35.92 -3.94
CA TYR A 377 -45.06 -36.85 -4.42
C TYR A 377 -44.80 -37.21 -5.89
N ILE A 378 -45.08 -38.47 -6.24
CA ILE A 378 -45.10 -38.92 -7.63
C ILE A 378 -46.42 -38.45 -8.26
N LEU A 379 -46.38 -37.32 -8.97
CA LEU A 379 -47.56 -36.62 -9.51
C LEU A 379 -47.76 -36.81 -11.03
N ALA A 380 -46.81 -37.44 -11.72
CA ALA A 380 -46.95 -37.73 -13.15
C ALA A 380 -46.25 -39.05 -13.50
N SER A 381 -46.92 -39.87 -14.29
CA SER A 381 -46.36 -41.10 -14.88
C SER A 381 -45.50 -40.81 -16.12
N HIS A 382 -45.71 -39.65 -16.77
CA HIS A 382 -44.90 -39.14 -17.89
C HIS A 382 -44.47 -37.69 -17.61
N PRO A 383 -43.24 -37.45 -17.13
CA PRO A 383 -42.82 -36.14 -16.62
C PRO A 383 -42.66 -35.03 -17.67
N LEU A 384 -42.74 -35.35 -18.97
CA LEU A 384 -42.49 -34.41 -20.07
C LEU A 384 -43.74 -34.10 -20.92
N LYS A 385 -44.93 -34.56 -20.50
CA LYS A 385 -46.17 -34.23 -21.22
C LYS A 385 -46.63 -32.81 -20.83
N GLU A 386 -47.12 -32.03 -21.79
CA GLU A 386 -47.73 -30.73 -21.49
C GLU A 386 -48.88 -30.88 -20.48
N GLY A 387 -48.81 -30.13 -19.38
CA GLY A 387 -49.76 -30.21 -18.25
C GLY A 387 -49.38 -31.18 -17.12
N ALA A 388 -48.17 -31.77 -17.12
CA ALA A 388 -47.69 -32.57 -15.99
C ALA A 388 -47.42 -31.71 -14.76
N LEU A 389 -47.99 -32.08 -13.60
CA LEU A 389 -47.81 -31.39 -12.33
C LEU A 389 -46.51 -31.87 -11.65
N GLY A 390 -45.58 -30.94 -11.41
CA GLY A 390 -44.33 -31.20 -10.68
C GLY A 390 -44.41 -30.77 -9.22
N ASN A 391 -43.41 -31.16 -8.41
CA ASN A 391 -43.25 -30.65 -7.05
C ASN A 391 -42.46 -29.33 -7.12
N PRO A 392 -43.05 -28.17 -6.80
CA PRO A 392 -42.34 -26.89 -6.86
C PRO A 392 -41.31 -26.78 -5.73
N ILE A 393 -40.11 -26.30 -6.07
CA ILE A 393 -39.04 -25.98 -5.13
C ILE A 393 -38.47 -24.59 -5.45
N ASP A 394 -38.14 -23.83 -4.41
CA ASP A 394 -37.31 -22.64 -4.54
C ASP A 394 -35.92 -22.94 -3.97
N VAL A 395 -34.89 -22.63 -4.74
CA VAL A 395 -33.49 -22.88 -4.39
C VAL A 395 -32.75 -21.55 -4.46
N SER A 396 -32.19 -21.16 -3.33
CA SER A 396 -31.35 -19.97 -3.20
C SER A 396 -30.03 -20.33 -2.55
N VAL A 397 -28.93 -19.86 -3.13
CA VAL A 397 -27.60 -19.92 -2.52
C VAL A 397 -27.16 -18.50 -2.22
N PRO A 398 -26.80 -18.18 -0.96
CA PRO A 398 -26.30 -16.85 -0.61
C PRO A 398 -25.11 -16.45 -1.50
N GLY A 399 -25.18 -15.25 -2.08
CA GLY A 399 -24.13 -14.71 -2.94
C GLY A 399 -24.15 -15.18 -4.41
N VAL A 400 -25.09 -16.05 -4.82
CA VAL A 400 -25.18 -16.52 -6.21
C VAL A 400 -26.56 -16.21 -6.82
N PRO A 401 -26.63 -15.54 -7.99
CA PRO A 401 -27.91 -15.27 -8.66
C PRO A 401 -28.56 -16.56 -9.20
N LYS A 402 -29.91 -16.60 -9.23
CA LYS A 402 -30.69 -17.79 -9.63
C LYS A 402 -30.36 -18.32 -11.03
N ASP A 403 -29.85 -17.46 -11.93
CA ASP A 403 -29.47 -17.86 -13.29
C ASP A 403 -28.16 -18.62 -13.39
N LYS A 404 -27.27 -18.46 -12.40
CA LYS A 404 -26.00 -19.19 -12.31
C LYS A 404 -26.15 -20.49 -11.49
N LEU A 405 -27.36 -20.81 -11.04
CA LEU A 405 -27.67 -22.04 -10.31
C LEU A 405 -28.15 -23.14 -11.25
N SER A 406 -27.58 -24.33 -11.07
CA SER A 406 -27.95 -25.56 -11.76
C SER A 406 -28.34 -26.60 -10.72
N VAL A 407 -29.60 -27.03 -10.77
CA VAL A 407 -30.20 -27.99 -9.83
C VAL A 407 -30.36 -29.34 -10.52
N SER A 408 -29.91 -30.41 -9.87
CA SER A 408 -30.06 -31.78 -10.35
C SER A 408 -30.72 -32.67 -9.30
N CYS A 409 -31.33 -33.77 -9.76
CA CYS A 409 -31.99 -34.77 -8.93
C CYS A 409 -31.54 -36.17 -9.40
N ASP A 410 -31.23 -37.06 -8.46
CA ASP A 410 -30.82 -38.44 -8.73
C ASP A 410 -32.01 -39.36 -9.13
N ASN A 411 -33.15 -39.19 -8.48
CA ASN A 411 -34.34 -40.03 -8.61
C ASN A 411 -35.48 -39.25 -9.27
N GLY A 412 -35.21 -38.65 -10.43
CA GLY A 412 -36.21 -37.86 -11.14
C GLY A 412 -35.64 -36.99 -12.25
N THR A 413 -36.43 -36.03 -12.68
CA THR A 413 -36.02 -34.95 -13.57
C THR A 413 -36.40 -33.61 -12.96
N VAL A 414 -35.59 -32.58 -13.19
CA VAL A 414 -35.84 -31.21 -12.73
C VAL A 414 -36.09 -30.32 -13.94
N LYS A 415 -37.13 -29.50 -13.90
CA LYS A 415 -37.45 -28.52 -14.93
C LYS A 415 -37.37 -27.12 -14.33
N LYS A 416 -36.66 -26.20 -15.00
CA LYS A 416 -36.65 -24.77 -14.62
C LYS A 416 -37.98 -24.15 -15.05
N VAL A 417 -38.68 -23.53 -14.11
CA VAL A 417 -39.95 -22.81 -14.35
C VAL A 417 -39.79 -21.35 -13.93
N ARG A 418 -40.74 -20.49 -14.32
CA ARG A 418 -40.68 -19.06 -13.99
C ARG A 418 -40.75 -18.88 -12.46
N GLY A 419 -39.62 -18.52 -11.84
CA GLY A 419 -39.52 -18.25 -10.41
C GLY A 419 -38.91 -19.38 -9.55
N GLY A 420 -38.64 -20.55 -10.12
CA GLY A 420 -38.08 -21.69 -9.36
C GLY A 420 -37.84 -22.94 -10.21
N TRP A 421 -37.94 -24.11 -9.59
CA TRP A 421 -37.78 -25.40 -10.25
C TRP A 421 -38.91 -26.35 -9.87
N GLU A 422 -39.25 -27.26 -10.78
CA GLU A 422 -40.19 -28.34 -10.53
C GLU A 422 -39.47 -29.69 -10.60
N VAL A 423 -39.68 -30.52 -9.57
CA VAL A 423 -39.08 -31.85 -9.46
C VAL A 423 -40.13 -32.92 -9.77
N PHE A 424 -39.78 -33.83 -10.67
CA PHE A 424 -40.59 -34.97 -11.08
C PHE A 424 -39.91 -36.27 -10.64
N PRO A 425 -40.22 -36.81 -9.45
CA PRO A 425 -39.60 -38.04 -8.98
C PRO A 425 -40.16 -39.27 -9.71
N LYS A 426 -39.32 -40.31 -9.90
CA LYS A 426 -39.69 -41.52 -10.65
C LYS A 426 -40.08 -42.71 -9.76
N LYS A 427 -39.28 -43.01 -8.73
CA LYS A 427 -39.46 -44.19 -7.87
C LYS A 427 -39.68 -43.78 -6.41
N PRO A 428 -40.53 -44.51 -5.66
CA PRO A 428 -40.67 -44.29 -4.22
C PRO A 428 -39.35 -44.60 -3.50
N GLY A 429 -39.06 -43.88 -2.41
CA GLY A 429 -37.81 -44.01 -1.66
C GLY A 429 -37.24 -42.66 -1.25
N LYS A 430 -35.99 -42.38 -1.65
CA LYS A 430 -35.31 -41.10 -1.43
C LYS A 430 -34.95 -40.44 -2.75
N ALA A 431 -34.90 -39.12 -2.77
CA ALA A 431 -34.40 -38.30 -3.87
C ALA A 431 -33.46 -37.23 -3.31
N LYS A 432 -32.23 -37.19 -3.80
CA LYS A 432 -31.21 -36.23 -3.44
C LYS A 432 -31.17 -35.10 -4.46
N ILE A 433 -31.48 -33.90 -4.00
CA ILE A 433 -31.35 -32.66 -4.80
C ILE A 433 -29.95 -32.12 -4.59
N SER A 434 -29.17 -32.00 -5.67
CA SER A 434 -27.83 -31.42 -5.63
C SER A 434 -27.83 -30.08 -6.36
N VAL A 435 -27.19 -29.07 -5.76
CA VAL A 435 -27.16 -27.71 -6.31
C VAL A 435 -25.73 -27.40 -6.69
N SER A 436 -25.52 -26.89 -7.90
CA SER A 436 -24.22 -26.44 -8.38
C SER A 436 -24.32 -24.98 -8.83
N ALA A 437 -23.32 -24.19 -8.48
CA ALA A 437 -23.21 -22.79 -8.87
C ALA A 437 -22.06 -22.62 -9.85
N LEU A 438 -22.27 -21.79 -10.87
CA LEU A 438 -21.20 -21.34 -11.76
C LEU A 438 -20.55 -20.09 -11.15
N ILE A 439 -19.38 -20.26 -10.54
CA ILE A 439 -18.58 -19.19 -9.93
C ILE A 439 -17.27 -19.11 -10.70
N GLU A 440 -16.96 -17.94 -11.26
CA GLU A 440 -15.71 -17.70 -12.02
C GLU A 440 -15.47 -18.71 -13.16
N GLY A 441 -16.54 -19.11 -13.86
CA GLY A 441 -16.46 -20.06 -14.98
C GLY A 441 -16.28 -21.53 -14.60
N LYS A 442 -16.09 -21.85 -13.31
CA LYS A 442 -16.04 -23.23 -12.80
C LYS A 442 -17.35 -23.61 -12.12
N ARG A 443 -17.85 -24.82 -12.40
CA ARG A 443 -19.00 -25.38 -11.68
C ARG A 443 -18.54 -25.90 -10.32
N ARG A 444 -19.04 -25.30 -9.25
CA ARG A 444 -18.79 -25.74 -7.86
C ARG A 444 -20.06 -26.35 -7.28
N ASN A 445 -19.92 -27.44 -6.52
CA ASN A 445 -21.04 -28.08 -5.82
C ASN A 445 -21.36 -27.28 -4.54
N MET A 446 -22.62 -26.86 -4.39
CA MET A 446 -23.12 -26.07 -3.26
C MET A 446 -23.78 -26.95 -2.18
N GLY A 447 -23.71 -28.27 -2.34
CA GLY A 447 -24.25 -29.24 -1.41
C GLY A 447 -25.52 -29.91 -1.94
N SER A 448 -26.10 -30.73 -1.08
CA SER A 448 -27.25 -31.57 -1.45
C SER A 448 -28.18 -31.80 -0.27
N LEU A 449 -29.49 -31.87 -0.54
CA LEU A 449 -30.52 -32.19 0.44
C LEU A 449 -31.29 -33.45 0.03
N GLU A 450 -31.57 -34.33 0.99
CA GLU A 450 -32.38 -35.52 0.79
C GLU A 450 -33.87 -35.25 1.05
N TYR A 451 -34.69 -35.63 0.09
CA TYR A 451 -36.14 -35.62 0.14
C TYR A 451 -36.68 -37.05 0.11
N ARG A 452 -37.79 -37.29 0.81
CA ARG A 452 -38.50 -38.57 0.77
C ARG A 452 -39.48 -38.57 -0.40
N VAL A 453 -39.44 -39.61 -1.23
CA VAL A 453 -40.39 -39.75 -2.35
C VAL A 453 -41.52 -40.68 -1.92
N MET A 454 -42.72 -40.12 -1.83
CA MET A 454 -43.94 -40.85 -1.49
C MET A 454 -44.86 -40.95 -2.71
N ARG A 455 -45.69 -41.99 -2.74
CA ARG A 455 -46.83 -42.03 -3.64
C ARG A 455 -47.88 -41.06 -3.13
N THR A 456 -48.74 -40.60 -4.05
CA THR A 456 -49.91 -39.82 -3.65
C THR A 456 -50.76 -40.63 -2.65
N PRO A 457 -51.45 -40.00 -1.69
CA PRO A 457 -52.28 -40.71 -0.72
C PRO A 457 -53.40 -41.52 -1.39
N LYS A 458 -54.06 -42.39 -0.62
CA LYS A 458 -55.25 -43.10 -1.11
C LYS A 458 -56.45 -42.14 -1.02
N PRO A 459 -57.20 -41.93 -2.10
CA PRO A 459 -58.43 -41.15 -2.04
C PRO A 459 -59.54 -41.91 -1.31
N GLU A 460 -60.57 -41.21 -0.89
CA GLU A 460 -61.81 -41.79 -0.38
C GLU A 460 -62.83 -41.90 -1.51
N PRO A 461 -63.46 -43.06 -1.70
CA PRO A 461 -64.49 -43.20 -2.72
C PRO A 461 -65.81 -42.59 -2.20
N LYS A 462 -66.51 -41.87 -3.07
CA LYS A 462 -67.83 -41.27 -2.82
C LYS A 462 -68.75 -41.53 -4.00
N PHE A 463 -70.05 -41.59 -3.71
CA PHE A 463 -71.06 -41.76 -4.75
C PHE A 463 -71.71 -40.41 -5.10
N PHE A 464 -71.99 -40.20 -6.38
CA PHE A 464 -72.59 -38.95 -6.83
C PHE A 464 -74.01 -38.78 -6.26
N GLY A 465 -74.21 -37.71 -5.48
CA GLY A 465 -75.49 -37.43 -4.81
C GLY A 465 -75.72 -38.17 -3.49
N SER A 466 -74.69 -38.83 -2.93
CA SER A 466 -74.75 -39.36 -1.56
C SER A 466 -74.51 -38.26 -0.52
N SER A 467 -75.34 -38.22 0.52
CA SER A 467 -75.14 -37.40 1.71
C SER A 467 -75.37 -38.26 2.95
N ASN A 468 -74.46 -38.23 3.93
CA ASN A 468 -74.48 -39.07 5.14
C ASN A 468 -74.77 -40.56 4.86
N ASN A 469 -74.06 -41.16 3.89
CA ASN A 469 -74.23 -42.57 3.49
C ASN A 469 -75.67 -42.95 3.08
N LYS A 470 -76.49 -41.97 2.69
CA LYS A 470 -77.83 -42.16 2.12
C LYS A 470 -77.87 -41.66 0.69
N VAL A 471 -78.62 -42.34 -0.17
CA VAL A 471 -78.82 -41.94 -1.57
C VAL A 471 -80.28 -42.12 -1.94
N LYS A 472 -80.88 -41.08 -2.55
CA LYS A 472 -82.23 -41.18 -3.10
C LYS A 472 -82.27 -42.20 -4.23
N LYS A 473 -83.30 -43.05 -4.26
CA LYS A 473 -83.45 -44.08 -5.31
C LYS A 473 -83.33 -43.53 -6.74
N GLY A 474 -83.93 -42.36 -7.04
CA GLY A 474 -83.82 -41.71 -8.35
C GLY A 474 -82.42 -41.21 -8.74
N LYS A 475 -81.48 -41.09 -7.79
CA LYS A 475 -80.07 -40.76 -8.07
C LYS A 475 -79.23 -42.01 -8.32
N LEU A 476 -79.63 -43.17 -7.81
CA LEU A 476 -78.99 -44.47 -8.08
C LEU A 476 -79.29 -44.98 -9.50
N THR A 477 -80.50 -44.72 -10.01
CA THR A 477 -80.94 -45.15 -11.36
C THR A 477 -80.62 -44.13 -12.46
N SER A 478 -80.24 -42.89 -12.08
CA SER A 478 -79.90 -41.82 -13.01
C SER A 478 -78.78 -42.20 -13.99
N SER A 479 -78.79 -41.61 -15.19
CA SER A 479 -77.69 -41.70 -16.16
C SER A 479 -76.36 -41.17 -15.60
N ASN A 480 -76.41 -40.32 -14.57
CA ASN A 480 -75.25 -39.73 -13.89
C ASN A 480 -74.81 -40.49 -12.62
N ALA A 481 -75.37 -41.68 -12.36
CA ALA A 481 -74.95 -42.55 -11.27
C ALA A 481 -73.50 -43.01 -11.47
N LYS A 482 -72.57 -42.39 -10.72
CA LYS A 482 -71.14 -42.66 -10.79
C LYS A 482 -70.49 -42.63 -9.41
N LEU A 483 -69.47 -43.46 -9.25
CA LEU A 483 -68.49 -43.31 -8.19
C LEU A 483 -67.42 -42.32 -8.62
N TYR A 484 -66.91 -41.54 -7.67
CA TYR A 484 -65.70 -40.74 -7.84
C TYR A 484 -64.84 -40.89 -6.60
N ALA A 485 -63.55 -40.60 -6.75
CA ALA A 485 -62.58 -40.70 -5.67
C ALA A 485 -62.08 -39.29 -5.36
N GLU A 486 -62.18 -38.88 -4.09
CA GLU A 486 -61.85 -37.54 -3.63
C GLU A 486 -60.75 -37.61 -2.56
N LEU A 487 -59.84 -36.65 -2.56
CA LEU A 487 -58.85 -36.48 -1.49
C LEU A 487 -59.25 -35.27 -0.65
N ASN A 488 -59.53 -35.51 0.63
CA ASN A 488 -59.70 -34.43 1.57
C ASN A 488 -58.31 -33.94 2.04
N ASN A 489 -58.13 -32.63 2.18
CA ASN A 489 -56.95 -32.00 2.76
C ASN A 489 -55.59 -32.32 2.09
N PHE A 490 -55.57 -32.55 0.77
CA PHE A 490 -54.32 -32.71 0.03
C PHE A 490 -53.92 -31.42 -0.68
N VAL A 491 -52.64 -31.06 -0.57
CA VAL A 491 -52.11 -29.76 -1.05
C VAL A 491 -51.98 -29.66 -2.59
N PHE A 492 -52.08 -30.77 -3.31
CA PHE A 492 -52.07 -30.79 -4.77
C PHE A 492 -53.44 -31.14 -5.33
N ASP A 493 -53.82 -30.46 -6.40
CA ASP A 493 -55.10 -30.67 -7.08
C ASP A 493 -54.98 -31.86 -8.05
N ILE A 494 -55.21 -33.08 -7.54
CA ILE A 494 -55.07 -34.32 -8.30
C ILE A 494 -56.39 -35.06 -8.44
N LYS A 495 -56.62 -35.60 -9.65
CA LYS A 495 -57.85 -36.35 -9.99
C LYS A 495 -57.57 -37.84 -10.05
N TYR A 496 -58.46 -38.63 -9.46
CA TYR A 496 -58.42 -40.09 -9.51
C TYR A 496 -59.54 -40.63 -10.39
N ASN A 497 -59.20 -41.58 -11.25
CA ASN A 497 -60.18 -42.25 -12.11
C ASN A 497 -60.45 -43.66 -11.56
N ILE A 498 -61.71 -43.97 -11.27
CA ILE A 498 -62.13 -45.31 -10.85
C ILE A 498 -62.12 -46.23 -12.06
N THR A 499 -61.40 -47.36 -11.95
CA THR A 499 -61.21 -48.35 -13.02
C THR A 499 -62.23 -49.48 -12.95
N GLY A 500 -62.77 -49.77 -11.76
CA GLY A 500 -63.85 -50.74 -11.57
C GLY A 500 -64.29 -50.84 -10.12
N PHE A 501 -65.45 -51.46 -9.92
CA PHE A 501 -66.02 -51.73 -8.60
C PHE A 501 -67.02 -52.89 -8.69
N SER A 502 -67.36 -53.50 -7.55
CA SER A 502 -68.48 -54.43 -7.43
C SER A 502 -69.56 -53.85 -6.54
N VAL A 503 -70.80 -54.30 -6.75
CA VAL A 503 -71.97 -53.92 -5.98
C VAL A 503 -72.60 -55.18 -5.42
N ASP A 504 -72.74 -55.21 -4.09
CA ASP A 504 -73.37 -56.30 -3.37
C ASP A 504 -74.67 -55.79 -2.72
N VAL A 505 -75.76 -56.47 -3.05
CA VAL A 505 -77.11 -56.15 -2.61
C VAL A 505 -77.75 -57.43 -2.09
N ASN A 506 -78.47 -57.34 -0.97
CA ASN A 506 -79.30 -58.45 -0.49
C ASN A 506 -80.69 -58.37 -1.15
N GLN A 507 -81.01 -59.37 -1.97
CA GLN A 507 -82.32 -59.49 -2.61
C GLN A 507 -82.97 -60.80 -2.14
N ARG A 508 -84.12 -60.71 -1.47
CA ARG A 508 -84.91 -61.86 -1.00
C ARG A 508 -84.11 -62.89 -0.17
N GLY A 509 -83.07 -62.46 0.55
CA GLY A 509 -82.25 -63.32 1.41
C GLY A 509 -80.96 -63.82 0.77
N GLU A 510 -80.71 -63.55 -0.51
CA GLU A 510 -79.48 -63.92 -1.22
C GLU A 510 -78.63 -62.68 -1.55
N LEU A 511 -77.31 -62.80 -1.40
CA LEU A 511 -76.37 -61.72 -1.73
C LEU A 511 -76.05 -61.77 -3.22
N VAL A 512 -76.54 -60.79 -3.97
CA VAL A 512 -76.28 -60.66 -5.40
C VAL A 512 -75.14 -59.68 -5.62
N THR A 513 -74.03 -60.18 -6.18
CA THR A 513 -72.88 -59.38 -6.60
C THR A 513 -72.92 -59.08 -8.09
N ARG A 514 -72.66 -57.83 -8.47
CA ARG A 514 -72.43 -57.42 -9.86
C ARG A 514 -71.15 -56.61 -9.98
N TYR A 515 -70.49 -56.72 -11.14
CA TYR A 515 -69.23 -56.04 -11.41
C TYR A 515 -69.43 -54.93 -12.44
N ALA A 516 -68.79 -53.78 -12.21
CA ALA A 516 -68.75 -52.67 -13.14
C ALA A 516 -67.31 -52.42 -13.59
N LYS A 517 -67.15 -52.20 -14.91
CA LYS A 517 -65.92 -51.69 -15.50
C LYS A 517 -66.05 -50.17 -15.65
N GLY A 518 -65.11 -49.42 -15.07
CA GLY A 518 -65.14 -47.97 -15.00
C GLY A 518 -65.88 -47.42 -13.77
N ASN A 519 -66.25 -46.15 -13.83
CA ASN A 519 -66.80 -45.40 -12.69
C ASN A 519 -68.33 -45.27 -12.69
N LYS A 520 -69.01 -45.77 -13.72
CA LYS A 520 -70.48 -45.68 -13.87
C LYS A 520 -71.15 -46.99 -13.48
N VAL A 521 -72.39 -46.88 -12.99
CA VAL A 521 -73.27 -48.02 -12.70
C VAL A 521 -73.76 -48.64 -14.01
N THR A 522 -73.72 -49.97 -14.12
CA THR A 522 -74.19 -50.73 -15.30
C THR A 522 -75.72 -50.85 -15.32
N SER A 523 -76.33 -51.19 -16.47
CA SER A 523 -77.78 -51.37 -16.58
C SER A 523 -78.30 -52.45 -15.63
N GLU A 524 -77.59 -53.58 -15.51
CA GLU A 524 -77.92 -54.66 -14.59
C GLU A 524 -77.95 -54.20 -13.12
N MET A 525 -77.02 -53.33 -12.72
CA MET A 525 -77.03 -52.75 -11.37
C MET A 525 -78.20 -51.80 -11.13
N LYS A 526 -78.65 -51.10 -12.17
CA LYS A 526 -79.82 -50.21 -12.07
C LYS A 526 -81.11 -50.99 -11.84
N GLU A 527 -81.28 -52.09 -12.55
CA GLU A 527 -82.40 -53.03 -12.33
C GLU A 527 -82.42 -53.56 -10.90
N LEU A 528 -81.23 -53.91 -10.37
CA LEU A 528 -81.09 -54.30 -8.96
C LEU A 528 -81.49 -53.16 -8.01
N PHE A 529 -81.09 -51.92 -8.29
CA PHE A 529 -81.46 -50.76 -7.47
C PHE A 529 -82.96 -50.43 -7.54
N GLU A 530 -83.62 -50.68 -8.67
CA GLU A 530 -85.08 -50.51 -8.83
C GLU A 530 -85.88 -51.52 -8.02
N ALA A 531 -85.38 -52.75 -7.89
CA ALA A 531 -86.04 -53.79 -7.11
C ALA A 531 -85.91 -53.61 -5.58
N LEU A 532 -85.02 -52.72 -5.10
CA LEU A 532 -84.77 -52.55 -3.67
C LEU A 532 -85.81 -51.68 -2.96
N PRO A 533 -86.29 -52.09 -1.76
CA PRO A 533 -87.09 -51.22 -0.90
C PRO A 533 -86.23 -50.11 -0.27
N VAL A 534 -86.89 -49.01 0.10
CA VAL A 534 -86.28 -47.91 0.86
C VAL A 534 -85.77 -48.47 2.20
N GLY A 535 -84.56 -48.07 2.61
CA GLY A 535 -83.87 -48.58 3.79
C GLY A 535 -82.88 -49.72 3.50
N SER A 536 -82.86 -50.28 2.28
CA SER A 536 -81.93 -51.36 1.93
C SER A 536 -80.47 -50.88 1.90
N PRO A 537 -79.53 -51.61 2.52
CA PRO A 537 -78.10 -51.33 2.40
C PRO A 537 -77.54 -51.86 1.05
N ILE A 538 -76.74 -51.03 0.40
CA ILE A 538 -75.97 -51.35 -0.80
C ILE A 538 -74.48 -51.25 -0.42
N TYR A 539 -73.71 -52.28 -0.74
CA TYR A 539 -72.27 -52.28 -0.51
C TYR A 539 -71.55 -52.14 -1.85
N PHE A 540 -70.74 -51.08 -1.98
CA PHE A 540 -69.79 -50.95 -3.07
C PHE A 540 -68.46 -51.51 -2.61
N ASN A 541 -68.07 -52.66 -3.15
CA ASN A 541 -66.88 -53.41 -2.80
C ASN A 541 -65.87 -53.42 -3.96
N ASN A 542 -64.65 -53.88 -3.70
CA ASN A 542 -63.59 -54.03 -4.71
C ASN A 542 -63.36 -52.78 -5.58
N ILE A 543 -63.48 -51.58 -4.97
CA ILE A 543 -63.33 -50.32 -5.68
C ILE A 543 -61.84 -50.11 -5.99
N SER A 544 -61.50 -50.06 -7.28
CA SER A 544 -60.14 -49.81 -7.75
C SER A 544 -60.07 -48.46 -8.46
N CYS A 545 -59.01 -47.70 -8.20
CA CYS A 545 -58.75 -46.43 -8.87
C CYS A 545 -57.31 -46.32 -9.35
N LYS A 546 -57.10 -45.43 -10.33
CA LYS A 546 -55.80 -45.07 -10.85
C LYS A 546 -55.62 -43.56 -10.71
N GLY A 547 -54.58 -43.16 -9.98
CA GLY A 547 -54.16 -41.78 -9.85
C GLY A 547 -53.19 -41.36 -10.96
N PRO A 548 -52.72 -40.10 -10.92
CA PRO A 548 -51.71 -39.61 -11.86
C PRO A 548 -50.34 -40.30 -11.69
N ASP A 549 -50.11 -40.95 -10.54
CA ASP A 549 -48.96 -41.81 -10.24
C ASP A 549 -48.97 -43.14 -11.02
N GLY A 550 -50.05 -43.45 -11.73
CA GLY A 550 -50.17 -44.59 -12.64
C GLY A 550 -50.31 -45.95 -11.95
N ALA A 551 -50.25 -46.03 -10.62
CA ALA A 551 -50.43 -47.28 -9.89
C ALA A 551 -51.91 -47.55 -9.57
N PRO A 552 -52.36 -48.81 -9.69
CA PRO A 552 -53.69 -49.21 -9.21
C PRO A 552 -53.73 -49.14 -7.69
N LYS A 553 -54.79 -48.55 -7.15
CA LYS A 553 -55.06 -48.42 -5.71
C LYS A 553 -56.42 -49.00 -5.39
N SER A 554 -56.44 -49.97 -4.47
CA SER A 554 -57.68 -50.47 -3.88
C SER A 554 -58.17 -49.51 -2.80
N LEU A 555 -59.45 -49.15 -2.89
CA LEU A 555 -60.16 -48.22 -2.01
C LEU A 555 -61.06 -48.97 -1.03
N PRO A 556 -61.34 -48.39 0.14
CA PRO A 556 -62.26 -49.01 1.10
C PRO A 556 -63.68 -49.12 0.54
N SER A 557 -64.41 -50.12 1.00
CA SER A 557 -65.81 -50.31 0.64
C SER A 557 -66.70 -49.18 1.14
N ILE A 558 -67.74 -48.85 0.37
CA ILE A 558 -68.75 -47.87 0.78
C ILE A 558 -70.06 -48.61 1.06
N LYS A 559 -70.66 -48.33 2.23
CA LYS A 559 -72.04 -48.70 2.51
C LYS A 559 -72.96 -47.51 2.26
N LEU A 560 -73.93 -47.67 1.38
CA LEU A 560 -74.99 -46.68 1.15
C LEU A 560 -76.34 -47.28 1.54
N THR A 561 -77.25 -46.45 2.04
CA THR A 561 -78.64 -46.84 2.33
C THR A 561 -79.56 -46.14 1.34
N VAL A 562 -80.46 -46.91 0.71
CA VAL A 562 -81.50 -46.35 -0.17
C VAL A 562 -82.45 -45.49 0.66
N ASN A 563 -82.66 -44.25 0.26
CA ASN A 563 -83.60 -43.31 0.87
C ASN A 563 -84.71 -42.89 -0.09
#